data_AF-A0A9R1H5E3-F1
#
_entry.id   AF-A0A9R1H5E3-F1
#
_cell.length_a   1.000
_cell.length_b   1.000
_cell.length_c   1.000
_cell.angle_alpha   90.00
_cell.angle_beta   90.00
_cell.angle_gamma   90.00
#
_symmetry.space_group_name_H-M   'P 1'
#
loop_
_entity.id
_entity.type
_entity.pdbx_description
1 polymer ?
#
loop_
_entity_poly.entity_id
_entity_poly.type
_entity_poly.pdbx_seq_one_letter_code
_entity_poly.pdbx_strand_id
1 'polypeptide(L)'
;MVFGRGKPSSSTPSTAAATSSAAAAACSDLRAAYHECFNRWYADKFAKGQWNKDDCAADWHKYRACLEEHLEDKHLRQILLESETSPSYAQLDPDSSSRQGATPSK
;
A
#
# COMPACT_ATOMS: atom_id res chain seq x y z
N MET A 1 -5.21 45.23 35.68
CA MET A 1 -5.55 43.89 35.14
C MET A 1 -4.50 43.49 34.13
N VAL A 2 -3.97 42.26 34.21
CA VAL A 2 -2.89 41.74 33.36
C VAL A 2 -3.40 41.38 31.97
N PHE A 3 -2.77 41.93 30.93
CA PHE A 3 -2.97 41.49 29.55
C PHE A 3 -2.07 40.28 29.29
N GLY A 4 -2.67 39.09 29.27
CA GLY A 4 -1.96 37.84 28.98
C GLY A 4 -1.49 37.79 27.53
N ARG A 5 -0.16 37.82 27.33
CA ARG A 5 0.49 37.57 26.03
C ARG A 5 0.23 36.12 25.63
N GLY A 6 -0.54 35.92 24.56
CA GLY A 6 -0.64 34.65 23.87
C GLY A 6 0.74 34.20 23.39
N LYS A 7 1.15 33.00 23.81
CA LYS A 7 2.28 32.29 23.22
C LYS A 7 1.86 31.88 21.80
N PRO A 8 2.59 32.23 20.74
CA PRO A 8 2.48 31.48 19.50
C PRO A 8 3.02 30.08 19.82
N SER A 9 2.12 29.11 19.89
CA SER A 9 2.48 27.69 19.80
C SER A 9 3.22 27.53 18.48
N SER A 10 4.55 27.47 18.56
CA SER A 10 5.42 27.02 17.50
C SER A 10 5.02 25.59 17.18
N SER A 11 4.12 25.43 16.22
CA SER A 11 3.91 24.18 15.49
C SER A 11 5.17 23.93 14.67
N THR A 12 6.21 23.44 15.33
CA THR A 12 7.27 22.68 14.67
C THR A 12 6.58 21.51 13.98
N PRO A 13 6.63 21.39 12.63
CA PRO A 13 6.23 20.15 12.00
C PRO A 13 7.15 19.07 12.55
N SER A 14 6.58 18.02 13.15
CA SER A 14 7.33 16.83 13.53
C SER A 14 8.16 16.40 12.32
N THR A 15 9.49 16.42 12.45
CA THR A 15 10.44 16.11 11.38
C THR A 15 10.08 14.82 10.65
N ALA A 16 9.50 13.84 11.35
CA ALA A 16 8.98 12.58 10.81
C ALA A 16 7.87 12.72 9.75
N ALA A 17 6.96 13.69 9.88
CA ALA A 17 5.89 13.94 8.89
C ALA A 17 6.42 14.63 7.62
N ALA A 18 7.47 15.46 7.78
CA ALA A 18 8.16 16.09 6.65
C ALA A 18 8.99 15.06 5.86
N THR A 19 9.67 14.13 6.54
CA THR A 19 10.50 13.10 5.89
C THR A 19 9.67 12.07 5.11
N SER A 20 8.54 11.63 5.66
CA SER A 20 7.62 10.74 4.94
C SER A 20 6.95 11.42 3.74
N SER A 21 6.68 12.73 3.84
CA SER A 21 6.20 13.54 2.71
C SER A 21 7.28 13.73 1.63
N ALA A 22 8.57 13.82 2.02
CA ALA A 22 9.69 13.93 1.09
C ALA A 22 9.94 12.62 0.32
N ALA A 23 9.87 11.47 0.99
CA ALA A 23 9.96 10.16 0.33
C ALA A 23 8.81 9.95 -0.68
N ALA A 24 7.58 10.35 -0.30
CA ALA A 24 6.43 10.31 -1.20
C ALA A 24 6.59 11.24 -2.41
N ALA A 25 7.25 12.40 -2.24
CA ALA A 25 7.54 13.33 -3.33
C ALA A 25 8.63 12.78 -4.27
N ALA A 26 9.72 12.23 -3.73
CA ALA A 26 10.82 11.65 -4.51
C ALA A 26 10.38 10.44 -5.35
N CYS A 27 9.47 9.62 -4.82
CA CYS A 27 8.96 8.43 -5.49
C CYS A 27 7.62 8.66 -6.21
N SER A 28 7.22 9.92 -6.42
CA SER A 28 5.89 10.26 -6.95
C SER A 28 5.66 9.78 -8.39
N ASP A 29 6.68 9.84 -9.25
CA ASP A 29 6.61 9.36 -10.64
C ASP A 29 6.46 7.83 -10.70
N LEU A 30 7.22 7.11 -9.88
CA LEU A 30 7.13 5.64 -9.76
C LEU A 30 5.78 5.21 -9.19
N ARG A 31 5.26 5.97 -8.23
CA ARG A 31 3.92 5.78 -7.69
C ARG A 31 2.88 5.94 -8.79
N ALA A 32 2.96 7.00 -9.59
CA ALA A 32 2.00 7.27 -10.66
C ALA A 32 1.99 6.13 -11.70
N ALA A 33 3.16 5.65 -12.12
CA ALA A 33 3.27 4.52 -13.05
C ALA A 33 2.64 3.23 -12.49
N TYR A 34 2.94 2.90 -11.22
CA TYR A 34 2.33 1.75 -10.54
C TYR A 34 0.80 1.90 -10.44
N HIS A 35 0.31 3.06 -10.03
CA HIS A 35 -1.13 3.33 -9.89
C HIS A 35 -1.87 3.25 -11.24
N GLU A 36 -1.27 3.74 -12.33
CA GLU A 36 -1.86 3.61 -13.67
C GLU A 36 -2.01 2.15 -14.07
N CYS A 37 -0.93 1.37 -13.91
CA CYS A 37 -0.95 -0.06 -14.20
C CYS A 37 -2.01 -0.77 -13.33
N PHE A 38 -2.00 -0.51 -12.02
CA PHE A 38 -2.92 -1.12 -11.07
C PHE A 38 -4.38 -0.79 -11.40
N ASN A 39 -4.70 0.46 -11.74
CA ASN A 39 -6.07 0.85 -12.09
C ASN A 39 -6.55 0.12 -13.34
N ARG A 40 -5.70 -0.01 -14.37
CA ARG A 40 -6.02 -0.77 -15.59
C ARG A 40 -6.20 -2.25 -15.28
N TRP A 41 -5.27 -2.83 -14.53
CA TRP A 41 -5.35 -4.21 -14.09
C TRP A 41 -6.59 -4.48 -13.24
N TYR A 42 -6.95 -3.57 -12.34
CA TYR A 42 -8.13 -3.71 -11.49
C TYR A 42 -9.41 -3.77 -12.33
N ALA A 43 -9.56 -2.87 -13.30
CA ALA A 43 -10.71 -2.84 -14.19
C ALA A 43 -10.80 -4.07 -15.12
N ASP A 44 -9.66 -4.54 -15.64
CA ASP A 44 -9.65 -5.58 -16.66
C ASP A 44 -9.47 -7.01 -16.15
N LYS A 45 -8.80 -7.18 -15.01
CA LYS A 45 -8.38 -8.47 -14.47
C LYS A 45 -9.14 -8.75 -13.19
N PHE A 46 -8.97 -7.90 -12.16
CA PHE A 46 -9.58 -8.12 -10.85
C PHE A 46 -11.11 -8.13 -10.93
N ALA A 47 -11.72 -7.12 -11.57
CA ALA A 47 -13.17 -7.03 -11.73
C ALA A 47 -13.78 -8.20 -12.54
N LYS A 48 -12.96 -8.89 -13.36
CA LYS A 48 -13.38 -10.04 -14.18
C LYS A 48 -13.03 -11.39 -13.55
N GLY A 49 -12.52 -11.40 -12.31
CA GLY A 49 -12.14 -12.62 -11.57
C GLY A 49 -10.81 -13.24 -12.01
N GLN A 50 -9.94 -12.49 -12.71
CA GLN A 50 -8.63 -12.95 -13.19
C GLN A 50 -7.48 -12.31 -12.40
N TRP A 51 -7.40 -12.53 -11.09
CA TRP A 51 -6.38 -11.91 -10.22
C TRP A 51 -5.03 -12.64 -10.18
N ASN A 52 -4.90 -13.80 -10.81
CA ASN A 52 -3.70 -14.66 -10.73
C ASN A 52 -2.48 -14.16 -11.54
N LYS A 53 -2.52 -12.92 -12.04
CA LYS A 53 -1.49 -12.37 -12.92
C LYS A 53 -0.98 -11.06 -12.35
N ASP A 54 0.24 -11.09 -11.85
CA ASP A 54 0.95 -9.91 -11.34
C ASP A 54 1.57 -9.07 -12.46
N ASP A 55 0.74 -8.54 -13.36
CA ASP A 55 1.19 -7.72 -14.49
C ASP A 55 1.88 -6.41 -14.04
N CYS A 56 1.55 -5.90 -12.84
CA CYS A 56 2.07 -4.64 -12.29
C CYS A 56 3.16 -4.83 -11.23
N ALA A 57 3.63 -6.05 -10.98
CA ALA A 57 4.68 -6.31 -9.98
C ALA A 57 5.99 -5.58 -10.31
N ALA A 58 6.35 -5.47 -11.58
CA ALA A 58 7.58 -4.78 -11.99
C ALA A 58 7.60 -3.29 -11.57
N ASP A 59 6.47 -2.58 -11.70
CA ASP A 59 6.37 -1.18 -11.30
C ASP A 59 6.25 -1.03 -9.78
N TRP A 60 5.58 -1.98 -9.12
CA TRP A 60 5.54 -2.06 -7.67
C TRP A 60 6.94 -2.20 -7.06
N HIS A 61 7.78 -3.10 -7.58
CA HIS A 61 9.14 -3.30 -7.08
C HIS A 61 10.01 -2.05 -7.23
N LYS A 62 9.87 -1.30 -8.34
CA LYS A 62 10.60 -0.03 -8.53
C LYS A 62 10.14 1.03 -7.54
N TYR A 63 8.83 1.19 -7.36
CA TYR A 63 8.27 2.14 -6.41
C TYR A 63 8.71 1.82 -4.97
N ARG A 64 8.70 0.54 -4.60
CA ARG A 64 9.14 0.09 -3.28
C ARG A 64 10.63 0.35 -3.06
N ALA A 65 11.50 -0.01 -4.01
CA ALA A 65 12.93 0.22 -3.87
C ALA A 65 13.24 1.72 -3.64
N CYS A 66 12.50 2.60 -4.32
CA CYS A 66 12.59 4.05 -4.09
C CYS A 66 12.13 4.43 -2.66
N LEU A 67 11.01 3.88 -2.19
CA LEU A 67 10.54 4.12 -0.82
C LEU A 67 11.56 3.64 0.20
N GLU A 68 12.14 2.46 0.01
CA GLU A 68 13.17 1.93 0.90
C GLU A 68 14.38 2.86 0.95
N GLU A 69 14.82 3.44 -0.16
CA GLU A 69 15.96 4.37 -0.19
C GLU A 69 15.65 5.70 0.53
N HIS A 70 14.46 6.27 0.29
CA HIS A 70 14.11 7.61 0.79
C HIS A 70 13.43 7.63 2.17
N LEU A 71 13.03 6.48 2.70
CA LEU A 71 12.51 6.37 4.05
C LEU A 71 13.67 6.35 5.06
N GLU A 72 13.91 7.48 5.71
CA GLU A 72 14.88 7.55 6.81
C GLU A 72 14.34 6.92 8.11
N ASP A 73 13.02 6.79 8.21
CA ASP A 73 12.37 6.25 9.39
C ASP A 73 12.42 4.71 9.39
N LYS A 74 13.17 4.16 10.35
CA LYS A 74 13.34 2.70 10.48
C LYS A 74 12.03 1.97 10.73
N HIS A 75 11.07 2.62 11.40
CA HIS A 75 9.78 2.00 11.69
C HIS A 75 8.92 1.92 10.42
N LEU A 76 8.91 2.96 9.60
CA LEU A 76 8.23 2.93 8.29
C LEU A 76 8.84 1.89 7.34
N ARG A 77 10.18 1.77 7.32
CA ARG A 77 10.87 0.72 6.56
C ARG A 77 10.49 -0.68 7.04
N GLN A 78 10.41 -0.89 8.36
CA GLN A 78 10.00 -2.16 8.95
C GLN A 78 8.58 -2.55 8.54
N ILE A 79 7.63 -1.60 8.57
CA ILE A 79 6.25 -1.85 8.14
C ILE A 79 6.18 -2.24 6.66
N LEU A 80 6.99 -1.60 5.81
CA LEU A 80 7.11 -1.95 4.40
C LEU A 80 7.61 -3.38 4.21
N LEU A 81 8.69 -3.77 4.88
CA LEU A 81 9.26 -5.12 4.82
C LEU A 81 8.30 -6.19 5.36
N GLU A 82 7.58 -5.87 6.43
CA GLU A 82 6.59 -6.76 7.05
C GLU A 82 5.38 -6.96 6.14
N SER A 83 4.97 -5.94 5.38
CA SER A 83 3.87 -6.07 4.41
C SER A 83 4.17 -7.05 3.27
N GLU A 84 5.45 -7.20 2.89
CA GLU A 84 5.89 -8.19 1.89
C GLU A 84 6.00 -9.60 2.44
N THR A 85 6.47 -9.71 3.69
CA THR A 85 6.73 -10.98 4.34
C THR A 85 5.51 -11.52 5.06
N SER A 86 4.42 -10.73 5.19
CA SER A 86 3.19 -11.16 5.82
C SER A 86 2.49 -12.26 4.98
N PRO A 87 2.44 -13.51 5.47
CA PRO A 87 1.74 -14.61 4.80
C PRO A 87 0.22 -14.48 4.94
N SER A 88 -0.29 -13.41 5.56
CA SER A 88 -1.71 -13.21 5.87
C SER A 88 -2.60 -13.14 4.63
N TYR A 89 -2.05 -12.76 3.47
CA TYR A 89 -2.77 -12.75 2.19
C TYR A 89 -2.75 -14.12 1.49
N ALA A 90 -1.86 -15.04 1.90
CA ALA A 90 -1.71 -16.36 1.30
C ALA A 90 -2.58 -17.44 1.95
N GLN A 91 -3.20 -17.15 3.11
CA GLN A 91 -3.91 -18.17 3.91
C GLN A 91 -5.45 -18.14 3.80
N LEU A 92 -6.04 -17.29 2.95
CA LEU A 92 -7.51 -17.21 2.84
C LEU A 92 -8.16 -18.20 1.87
N ASP A 93 -7.42 -19.12 1.25
CA ASP A 93 -8.03 -20.21 0.48
C ASP A 93 -7.51 -21.59 0.94
N PRO A 94 -8.25 -22.21 1.87
CA PRO A 94 -8.54 -23.63 1.70
C PRO A 94 -10.03 -23.94 1.89
N ASP A 95 -10.95 -23.28 1.17
CA ASP A 95 -12.31 -23.82 1.02
C ASP A 95 -13.02 -23.34 -0.26
N SER A 96 -12.56 -23.81 -1.41
CA SER A 96 -13.37 -23.77 -2.64
C SER A 96 -13.36 -25.13 -3.32
N SER A 97 -13.91 -26.13 -2.62
CA SER A 97 -14.39 -27.40 -3.21
C SER A 97 -15.39 -28.09 -2.29
N SER A 98 -16.47 -27.41 -1.91
CA SER A 98 -17.74 -28.07 -1.52
C SER A 98 -18.94 -27.14 -1.65
N ARG A 99 -19.20 -26.65 -2.86
CA ARG A 99 -20.57 -26.34 -3.28
C ARG A 99 -20.86 -27.07 -4.58
N GLN A 100 -21.33 -28.31 -4.45
CA GLN A 100 -22.14 -28.94 -5.48
C GLN A 100 -23.49 -29.23 -4.83
N GLY A 101 -24.41 -28.28 -4.97
CA GLY A 101 -25.82 -28.56 -4.85
C GLY A 101 -26.28 -29.20 -6.15
N ALA A 102 -26.81 -30.42 -6.07
CA ALA A 102 -27.68 -30.99 -7.08
C ALA A 102 -28.57 -32.07 -6.42
N THR A 103 -29.74 -31.66 -5.93
CA THR A 103 -30.95 -32.50 -6.05
C THR A 103 -31.42 -32.36 -7.52
N PRO A 104 -32.04 -33.39 -8.17
CA PRO A 104 -33.31 -33.97 -7.75
C PRO A 104 -33.52 -35.48 -8.00
N SER A 105 -34.67 -35.95 -7.50
CA SER A 105 -35.37 -37.24 -7.55
C SER A 105 -35.19 -38.19 -8.74
N LYS A 106 -35.19 -39.50 -8.44
CA LYS A 106 -36.23 -40.47 -8.86
C LYS A 106 -36.24 -41.69 -7.95
#